data_AF-A0A2W4JU12-F1
#
_entry.id   AF-A0A2W4JU12-F1
#
_cell.length_a   1.000
_cell.length_b   1.000
_cell.length_c   1.000
_cell.angle_alpha   90.00
_cell.angle_beta   90.00
_cell.angle_gamma   90.00
#
_symmetry.space_group_name_H-M   'P 1'
#
loop_
_entity.id
_entity.type
_entity.pdbx_description
1 polymer ?
#
loop_
_entity_poly.entity_id
_entity_poly.type
_entity_poly.pdbx_seq_one_letter_code
_entity_poly.pdbx_strand_id
1 'polypeptide(L)'
;MEEEEASDISKLLYKMKDKLLGINAFRIDSLDRMHRIYAEFIEYENALKQRYVANMNITFSYCENSLILASGSVFVTGRGSYQSKIVAKNRIIFKDPKSVVLGGMLVAGKGIKAGIVGSSTGVSTYCKIVDADGKFDAVYCYPNTVLKINDKKAESLFLKRDMGV
;
A
#
# COMPACT_ATOMS: atom_id res chain seq x y z
N MET A 1 0.59 -4.34 -21.56
CA MET A 1 1.53 -4.28 -20.42
C MET A 1 2.90 -4.78 -20.88
N GLU A 2 3.01 -6.02 -21.37
CA GLU A 2 4.29 -6.57 -21.89
C GLU A 2 4.90 -5.79 -23.07
N GLU A 3 4.09 -5.33 -24.02
CA GLU A 3 4.60 -4.53 -25.18
C GLU A 3 5.15 -3.15 -24.78
N GLU A 4 4.59 -2.55 -23.72
CA GLU A 4 5.01 -1.24 -23.24
C GLU A 4 6.31 -1.34 -22.41
N GLU A 5 6.45 -2.40 -21.62
CA GLU A 5 7.69 -2.74 -20.90
C GLU A 5 8.86 -3.00 -21.87
N ALA A 6 8.62 -3.80 -22.92
CA ALA A 6 9.63 -4.09 -23.93
C ALA A 6 10.08 -2.81 -24.67
N SER A 7 9.15 -1.87 -24.91
CA SER A 7 9.45 -0.57 -25.51
C SER A 7 10.34 0.30 -24.62
N ASP A 8 10.05 0.37 -23.32
CA ASP A 8 10.81 1.19 -22.38
C ASP A 8 12.22 0.64 -22.13
N ILE A 9 12.38 -0.68 -22.02
CA ILE A 9 13.70 -1.34 -21.94
C ILE A 9 14.52 -1.08 -23.21
N SER A 10 13.89 -1.18 -24.38
CA SER A 10 14.56 -0.92 -25.66
C SER A 10 15.05 0.52 -25.78
N LYS A 11 14.27 1.49 -25.31
CA LYS A 11 14.69 2.91 -25.26
C LYS A 11 15.86 3.13 -24.30
N LEU A 12 15.88 2.48 -23.15
CA LEU A 12 16.99 2.56 -22.20
C LEU A 12 18.28 1.98 -22.81
N LEU A 13 18.20 0.79 -23.41
CA LEU A 13 19.33 0.14 -24.08
C LEU A 13 19.86 1.00 -25.22
N TYR A 14 18.97 1.63 -26.01
CA TYR A 14 19.39 2.55 -27.06
C TYR A 14 20.19 3.73 -26.50
N LYS A 15 19.73 4.35 -25.40
CA LYS A 15 20.44 5.47 -24.76
C LYS A 15 21.77 5.06 -24.13
N MET A 16 21.83 3.88 -23.51
CA MET A 16 23.09 3.32 -23.02
C MET A 16 24.08 3.12 -24.16
N LYS A 17 23.64 2.52 -25.26
CA LYS A 17 24.47 2.32 -26.45
C LYS A 17 24.92 3.64 -27.06
N ASP A 18 24.01 4.61 -27.20
CA ASP A 18 24.33 5.91 -27.78
C ASP A 18 25.34 6.70 -26.93
N LYS A 19 25.22 6.68 -25.60
CA LYS A 19 26.07 7.50 -24.72
C LYS A 19 27.35 6.83 -24.26
N LEU A 20 27.35 5.52 -24.06
CA LEU A 20 28.46 4.77 -23.44
C LEU A 20 29.26 3.93 -24.44
N LEU A 21 28.77 3.75 -25.67
CA LEU A 21 29.43 2.92 -26.68
C LEU A 21 29.72 3.72 -27.96
N GLY A 22 30.59 3.16 -28.79
CA GLY A 22 30.96 3.76 -30.08
C GLY A 22 31.67 5.10 -29.95
N ILE A 23 31.46 5.99 -30.93
CA ILE A 23 32.21 7.25 -31.05
C ILE A 23 31.92 8.20 -29.86
N ASN A 24 30.73 8.11 -29.26
CA ASN A 24 30.36 8.96 -28.13
C ASN A 24 31.08 8.58 -26.83
N ALA A 25 31.53 7.33 -26.68
CA ALA A 25 32.33 6.91 -25.52
C ALA A 25 33.66 7.68 -25.46
N PHE A 26 34.28 7.93 -26.62
CA PHE A 26 35.51 8.74 -26.72
C PHE A 26 35.29 10.22 -26.40
N ARG A 27 34.04 10.68 -26.34
CA ARG A 27 33.68 12.05 -25.92
C ARG A 27 33.51 12.17 -24.40
N ILE A 28 33.62 11.07 -23.65
CA ILE A 28 33.66 11.09 -22.19
C ILE A 28 35.09 11.44 -21.77
N ASP A 29 35.35 12.74 -21.72
CA ASP A 29 36.67 13.35 -21.50
C ASP A 29 36.89 13.84 -20.06
N SER A 30 35.88 13.72 -19.21
CA SER A 30 35.88 14.29 -17.87
C SER A 30 35.01 13.47 -16.90
N LEU A 31 35.43 13.48 -15.64
CA LEU A 31 34.66 12.92 -14.53
C LEU A 31 33.30 13.60 -14.37
N ASP A 32 33.20 14.91 -14.63
CA ASP A 32 31.93 15.65 -14.61
C ASP A 32 30.95 15.12 -15.66
N ARG A 33 31.43 14.81 -16.86
CA ARG A 33 30.59 14.27 -17.93
C ARG A 33 30.10 12.87 -17.60
N MET A 34 30.95 12.06 -16.98
CA MET A 34 30.56 10.73 -16.47
C MET A 34 29.48 10.86 -15.37
N HIS A 35 29.63 11.79 -14.42
CA HIS A 35 28.63 12.04 -13.38
C HIS A 35 27.27 12.49 -13.94
N ARG A 36 27.26 13.32 -14.99
CA ARG A 36 26.00 13.73 -15.66
C ARG A 36 25.28 12.54 -16.28
N ILE A 37 26.02 11.67 -16.97
CA ILE A 37 25.45 10.45 -17.57
C ILE A 37 24.90 9.53 -16.48
N TYR A 38 25.61 9.37 -15.36
CA TYR A 38 25.15 8.60 -14.22
C TYR A 38 23.86 9.18 -13.62
N ALA A 39 23.81 10.49 -13.37
CA ALA A 39 22.63 11.16 -12.83
C ALA A 39 21.40 10.98 -13.73
N GLU A 40 21.57 11.12 -15.05
CA GLU A 40 20.48 10.86 -15.99
C GLU A 40 19.98 9.41 -15.92
N PHE A 41 20.86 8.41 -15.80
CA PHE A 41 20.43 7.01 -15.67
C PHE A 41 19.69 6.74 -14.36
N ILE A 42 20.08 7.37 -13.26
CA ILE A 42 19.34 7.31 -12.00
C ILE A 42 17.94 7.89 -12.17
N GLU A 43 17.77 8.99 -12.89
CA GLU A 43 16.45 9.54 -13.20
C GLU A 43 15.59 8.58 -14.04
N TYR A 44 16.19 7.93 -15.06
CA TYR A 44 15.49 6.91 -15.86
C TYR A 44 15.08 5.71 -15.02
N GLU A 45 15.97 5.20 -14.17
CA GLU A 45 15.67 4.08 -13.28
C GLU A 45 14.51 4.42 -12.34
N ASN A 46 14.51 5.63 -11.77
CA ASN A 46 13.43 6.10 -10.91
C ASN A 46 12.10 6.24 -11.67
N ALA A 47 12.13 6.76 -12.90
CA ALA A 47 10.93 6.87 -13.74
C ALA A 47 10.34 5.50 -14.09
N LEU A 48 11.20 4.51 -14.39
CA LEU A 48 10.77 3.13 -14.64
C LEU A 48 10.17 2.53 -13.36
N LYS A 49 10.86 2.60 -12.21
CA LYS A 49 10.34 2.08 -10.93
C LYS A 49 8.97 2.64 -10.56
N GLN A 50 8.70 3.92 -10.85
CA GLN A 50 7.39 4.53 -10.60
C GLN A 50 6.28 4.01 -11.52
N ARG A 51 6.60 3.69 -12.79
CA ARG A 51 5.64 3.15 -13.75
C ARG A 51 5.23 1.70 -13.47
N TYR A 52 6.16 0.88 -12.97
CA TYR A 52 5.94 -0.56 -12.75
C TYR A 52 5.13 -0.88 -11.48
N VAL A 53 4.86 0.09 -10.60
CA VAL A 53 3.95 -0.11 -9.48
C VAL A 53 2.59 0.49 -9.83
N ALA A 54 1.87 -0.14 -10.76
CA ALA A 54 0.48 0.17 -11.00
C ALA A 54 -0.29 0.01 -9.68
N ASN A 55 -0.70 1.12 -9.06
CA ASN A 55 -1.51 1.12 -7.84
C ASN A 55 -2.93 0.66 -8.23
N MET A 56 -3.15 -0.64 -8.24
CA MET A 56 -4.45 -1.22 -8.54
C MET A 56 -5.28 -1.26 -7.27
N ASN A 57 -6.43 -0.60 -7.33
CA ASN A 57 -7.38 -0.58 -6.24
C ASN A 57 -8.37 -1.74 -6.42
N ILE A 58 -8.74 -2.39 -5.31
CA ILE A 58 -9.82 -3.39 -5.31
C ILE A 58 -11.02 -2.79 -4.59
N THR A 59 -12.21 -2.92 -5.20
CA THR A 59 -13.46 -2.50 -4.58
C THR A 59 -14.44 -3.67 -4.54
N PHE A 60 -15.02 -3.95 -3.37
CA PHE A 60 -16.04 -4.98 -3.19
C PHE A 60 -17.00 -4.59 -2.06
N SER A 61 -18.16 -5.22 -1.98
CA SER A 61 -19.16 -4.93 -0.93
C SER A 61 -18.99 -5.78 0.32
N TYR A 62 -18.58 -7.04 0.18
CA TYR A 62 -18.39 -8.00 1.25
C TYR A 62 -17.35 -9.06 0.88
N CYS A 63 -16.61 -9.57 1.86
CA CYS A 63 -15.80 -10.77 1.71
C CYS A 63 -15.84 -11.63 2.97
N GLU A 64 -15.77 -12.95 2.77
CA GLU A 64 -15.74 -13.94 3.83
C GLU A 64 -14.74 -15.04 3.50
N ASN A 65 -13.98 -15.50 4.50
CA ASN A 65 -12.96 -16.54 4.35
C ASN A 65 -12.04 -16.33 3.12
N SER A 66 -11.62 -15.09 2.89
CA SER A 66 -10.95 -14.67 1.66
C SER A 66 -9.59 -14.02 1.93
N LEU A 67 -8.72 -14.04 0.92
CA LEU A 67 -7.48 -13.27 0.88
C LEU A 67 -7.57 -12.22 -0.24
N ILE A 68 -7.47 -10.94 0.12
CA ILE A 68 -7.49 -9.82 -0.81
C ILE A 68 -6.15 -9.10 -0.76
N LEU A 69 -5.49 -8.96 -1.92
CA LEU A 69 -4.19 -8.33 -2.06
C LEU A 69 -4.28 -7.20 -3.10
N ALA A 70 -4.01 -5.97 -2.67
CA ALA A 70 -4.01 -4.79 -3.55
C ALA A 70 -2.66 -4.07 -3.55
N SER A 71 -2.11 -3.82 -4.74
CA SER A 71 -0.95 -2.94 -4.93
C SER A 71 -1.28 -1.47 -4.68
N GLY A 72 -2.56 -1.11 -4.68
CA GLY A 72 -3.08 0.20 -4.28
C GLY A 72 -3.82 0.15 -2.95
N SER A 73 -5.07 0.59 -2.96
CA SER A 73 -5.99 0.61 -1.81
C SER A 73 -7.12 -0.41 -1.97
N VAL A 74 -7.73 -0.79 -0.85
CA VAL A 74 -8.95 -1.60 -0.83
C VAL A 74 -10.11 -0.74 -0.34
N PHE A 75 -11.23 -0.78 -1.07
CA PHE A 75 -12.46 -0.09 -0.71
C PHE A 75 -13.58 -1.11 -0.48
N VAL A 76 -14.11 -1.15 0.74
CA VAL A 76 -15.24 -2.01 1.09
C VAL A 76 -16.50 -1.16 1.16
N THR A 77 -17.48 -1.45 0.31
CA THR A 77 -18.66 -0.58 0.11
C THR A 77 -19.92 -1.05 0.85
N GLY A 78 -19.92 -2.25 1.41
CA GLY A 78 -21.08 -2.85 2.05
C GLY A 78 -20.76 -3.44 3.42
N ARG A 79 -21.30 -4.63 3.68
CA ARG A 79 -21.36 -5.27 5.00
C ARG A 79 -20.02 -5.38 5.74
N GLY A 80 -18.90 -5.48 5.01
CA GLY A 80 -17.57 -5.53 5.62
C GLY A 80 -16.78 -6.79 5.29
N SER A 81 -16.05 -7.32 6.26
CA SER A 81 -15.09 -8.41 6.07
C SER A 81 -15.11 -9.39 7.24
N TYR A 82 -15.31 -10.67 6.94
CA TYR A 82 -15.53 -11.71 7.94
C TYR A 82 -14.45 -12.77 7.77
N GLN A 83 -13.69 -13.04 8.83
CA GLN A 83 -12.62 -14.05 8.88
C GLN A 83 -11.68 -14.00 7.65
N SER A 84 -11.38 -12.79 7.16
CA SER A 84 -10.64 -12.60 5.91
C SER A 84 -9.34 -11.83 6.15
N LYS A 85 -8.42 -11.95 5.20
CA LYS A 85 -7.13 -11.24 5.19
C LYS A 85 -7.15 -10.21 4.08
N ILE A 86 -7.02 -8.94 4.43
CA ILE A 86 -6.96 -7.84 3.46
C ILE A 86 -5.61 -7.16 3.61
N VAL A 87 -4.83 -7.12 2.53
CA VAL A 87 -3.54 -6.44 2.47
C VAL A 87 -3.57 -5.40 1.36
N ALA A 88 -3.24 -4.16 1.71
CA ALA A 88 -3.18 -3.05 0.77
C ALA A 88 -1.89 -2.25 0.96
N LYS A 89 -1.20 -1.94 -0.15
CA LYS A 89 -0.01 -1.07 -0.10
C LYS A 89 -0.34 0.31 0.49
N ASN A 90 -1.51 0.86 0.17
CA ASN A 90 -1.88 2.20 0.59
C ASN A 90 -2.86 2.19 1.76
N ARG A 91 -4.16 2.07 1.50
CA ARG A 91 -5.20 2.20 2.53
C ARG A 91 -6.25 1.10 2.41
N ILE A 92 -6.86 0.74 3.54
CA ILE A 92 -8.08 -0.07 3.57
C ILE A 92 -9.19 0.83 4.10
N ILE A 93 -10.25 1.03 3.31
CA ILE A 93 -11.33 1.95 3.63
C ILE A 93 -12.66 1.23 3.52
N PHE A 94 -13.32 1.03 4.65
CA PHE A 94 -14.72 0.67 4.68
C PHE A 94 -15.54 1.96 4.60
N LYS A 95 -16.37 2.07 3.56
CA LYS A 95 -17.13 3.29 3.28
C LYS A 95 -18.34 3.45 4.19
N ASP A 96 -18.97 2.35 4.58
CA ASP A 96 -20.13 2.34 5.47
C ASP A 96 -19.67 2.36 6.95
N PRO A 97 -20.05 3.35 7.76
CA PRO A 97 -19.81 3.37 9.21
C PRO A 97 -20.34 2.14 9.96
N LYS A 98 -21.34 1.45 9.41
CA LYS A 98 -21.95 0.23 9.98
C LYS A 98 -21.29 -1.06 9.49
N SER A 99 -20.32 -0.98 8.59
CA SER A 99 -19.56 -2.15 8.13
C SER A 99 -18.82 -2.82 9.29
N VAL A 100 -18.74 -4.15 9.26
CA VAL A 100 -18.17 -4.95 10.34
C VAL A 100 -16.91 -5.68 9.86
N VAL A 101 -15.86 -5.61 10.66
CA VAL A 101 -14.64 -6.41 10.52
C VAL A 101 -14.63 -7.48 11.61
N LEU A 102 -15.16 -8.65 11.28
CA LEU A 102 -15.34 -9.76 12.21
C LEU A 102 -14.24 -10.80 12.03
N GLY A 103 -13.18 -10.70 12.85
CA GLY A 103 -12.03 -11.58 12.77
C GLY A 103 -11.13 -11.33 11.56
N GLY A 104 -10.04 -12.10 11.49
CA GLY A 104 -9.09 -12.01 10.39
C GLY A 104 -8.07 -10.88 10.57
N MET A 105 -7.53 -10.40 9.45
CA MET A 105 -6.38 -9.49 9.45
C MET A 105 -6.50 -8.40 8.39
N LEU A 106 -6.29 -7.16 8.81
CA LEU A 106 -6.14 -6.00 7.94
C LEU A 106 -4.70 -5.49 8.02
N VAL A 107 -4.01 -5.41 6.88
CA VAL A 107 -2.67 -4.82 6.79
C VAL A 107 -2.67 -3.72 5.74
N ALA A 108 -2.43 -2.48 6.16
CA ALA A 108 -2.35 -1.34 5.26
C ALA A 108 -0.98 -0.65 5.39
N GLY A 109 -0.48 -0.06 4.31
CA GLY A 109 0.71 0.78 4.40
C GLY A 109 0.45 2.03 5.24
N LYS A 110 -0.48 2.89 4.79
CA LYS A 110 -0.69 4.24 5.31
C LYS A 110 -1.85 4.38 6.29
N GLY A 111 -2.83 3.47 6.25
CA GLY A 111 -3.93 3.54 7.21
C GLY A 111 -5.15 2.70 6.92
N ILE A 112 -5.98 2.59 7.96
CA ILE A 112 -7.23 1.82 7.96
C ILE A 112 -8.35 2.75 8.44
N LYS A 113 -9.43 2.84 7.67
CA LYS A 113 -10.69 3.46 8.10
C LYS A 113 -11.77 2.39 8.11
N ALA A 114 -12.40 2.16 9.25
CA ALA A 114 -13.39 1.10 9.44
C ALA A 114 -14.66 1.60 10.14
N GLY A 115 -15.75 0.83 10.03
CA GLY A 115 -16.93 0.99 10.87
C GLY A 115 -16.68 0.39 12.26
N ILE A 116 -17.14 -0.86 12.41
CA ILE A 116 -17.04 -1.65 13.63
C ILE A 116 -15.94 -2.70 13.46
N VAL A 117 -14.96 -2.73 14.36
CA VAL A 117 -13.83 -3.67 14.30
C VAL A 117 -13.81 -4.57 15.53
N GLY A 118 -13.71 -5.88 15.31
CA GLY A 118 -13.69 -6.88 16.38
C GLY A 118 -15.09 -7.38 16.74
N SER A 119 -15.20 -8.07 17.88
CA SER A 119 -16.46 -8.66 18.32
C SER A 119 -16.51 -8.84 19.84
N SER A 120 -17.71 -8.79 20.41
CA SER A 120 -17.98 -9.22 21.78
C SER A 120 -17.81 -10.74 21.97
N THR A 121 -17.88 -11.52 20.90
CA THR A 121 -17.85 -13.00 20.95
C THR A 121 -16.45 -13.60 20.97
N GLY A 122 -15.41 -12.80 21.20
CA GLY A 122 -14.03 -13.28 21.36
C GLY A 122 -13.27 -13.59 20.07
N VAL A 123 -13.88 -13.41 18.89
CA VAL A 123 -13.17 -13.56 17.61
C VAL A 123 -12.13 -12.45 17.44
N SER A 124 -10.85 -12.79 17.56
CA SER A 124 -9.75 -11.82 17.49
C SER A 124 -9.63 -11.21 16.08
N THR A 125 -9.57 -9.88 16.02
CA THR A 125 -9.29 -9.13 14.78
C THR A 125 -7.93 -8.47 14.90
N TYR A 126 -7.10 -8.59 13.87
CA TYR A 126 -5.77 -7.99 13.84
C TYR A 126 -5.69 -6.86 12.80
N CYS A 127 -5.22 -5.70 13.22
CA CYS A 127 -5.00 -4.56 12.33
C CYS A 127 -3.56 -4.09 12.43
N LYS A 128 -2.86 -4.05 11.29
CA LYS A 128 -1.49 -3.52 11.18
C LYS A 128 -1.45 -2.37 10.19
N ILE A 129 -0.83 -1.28 10.61
CA ILE A 129 -0.41 -0.20 9.74
C ILE A 129 1.12 -0.18 9.70
N VAL A 130 1.69 -0.25 8.51
CA VAL A 130 3.15 -0.38 8.33
C VAL A 130 3.85 0.95 8.57
N ASP A 131 3.27 2.04 8.07
CA ASP A 131 3.82 3.39 8.16
C ASP A 131 3.78 3.93 9.60
N ALA A 132 4.85 4.60 10.03
CA ALA A 132 4.99 5.23 11.34
C ALA A 132 3.97 6.34 11.57
N ASP A 133 3.69 7.11 10.53
CA ASP A 133 2.71 8.21 10.54
C ASP A 133 1.30 7.74 10.14
N GLY A 134 1.12 6.41 10.07
CA GLY A 134 -0.09 5.79 9.64
C GLY A 134 -1.27 6.02 10.59
N LYS A 135 -2.48 6.09 10.03
CA LYS A 135 -3.70 6.43 10.79
C LYS A 135 -4.68 5.27 10.83
N PHE A 136 -5.16 4.96 12.03
CA PHE A 136 -6.29 4.07 12.28
C PHE A 136 -7.49 4.88 12.72
N ASP A 137 -8.62 4.73 12.03
CA ASP A 137 -9.89 5.37 12.36
C ASP A 137 -11.01 4.34 12.31
N ALA A 138 -11.72 4.16 13.42
CA ALA A 138 -12.85 3.26 13.52
C ALA A 138 -13.98 3.94 14.27
N VAL A 139 -15.23 3.68 13.84
CA VAL A 139 -16.41 4.14 14.58
C VAL A 139 -16.47 3.46 15.94
N TYR A 140 -16.21 2.15 15.97
CA TYR A 140 -16.14 1.37 17.20
C TYR A 140 -15.09 0.25 17.07
N CYS A 141 -14.33 0.02 18.13
CA CYS A 141 -13.29 -1.00 18.19
C CYS A 141 -13.47 -1.82 19.47
N TYR A 142 -13.75 -3.12 19.32
CA TYR A 142 -13.88 -4.03 20.46
C TYR A 142 -12.51 -4.28 21.11
N PRO A 143 -12.46 -4.49 22.45
CA PRO A 143 -11.21 -4.70 23.19
C PRO A 143 -10.35 -5.89 22.70
N ASN A 144 -10.96 -6.87 22.03
CA ASN A 144 -10.26 -8.03 21.49
C ASN A 144 -9.57 -7.78 20.13
N THR A 145 -9.50 -6.51 19.71
CA THR A 145 -8.79 -6.09 18.51
C THR A 145 -7.32 -5.79 18.81
N VAL A 146 -6.42 -6.34 18.01
CA VAL A 146 -4.97 -6.08 18.14
C VAL A 146 -4.55 -4.97 17.18
N LEU A 147 -4.29 -3.81 17.77
CA LEU A 147 -3.63 -2.61 17.23
C LEU A 147 -2.11 -2.75 16.99
N LYS A 148 -1.57 -2.73 15.76
CA LYS A 148 -0.14 -2.41 15.53
C LYS A 148 0.08 -1.28 14.52
N ILE A 149 0.93 -0.32 14.87
CA ILE A 149 1.38 0.78 13.98
C ILE A 149 2.90 0.80 14.01
N ASN A 150 3.54 0.65 12.84
CA ASN A 150 5.00 0.58 12.70
C ASN A 150 5.66 -0.38 13.71
N ASP A 151 5.11 -1.61 13.75
CA ASP A 151 5.50 -2.72 14.64
C ASP A 151 5.41 -2.46 16.15
N LYS A 152 5.00 -1.25 16.57
CA LYS A 152 4.64 -0.93 17.95
C LYS A 152 3.21 -1.35 18.20
N LYS A 153 2.98 -2.03 19.33
CA LYS A 153 1.63 -2.35 19.79
C LYS A 153 0.96 -1.04 20.21
N ALA A 154 -0.13 -0.70 19.55
CA ALA A 154 -0.97 0.42 19.95
C ALA A 154 -2.02 -0.11 20.93
N GLU A 155 -1.60 -0.42 22.16
CA GLU A 155 -2.53 -0.72 23.23
C GLU A 155 -3.11 0.59 23.78
N SER A 156 -4.43 0.63 23.93
CA SER A 156 -5.14 1.68 24.68
C SER A 156 -5.12 3.09 24.07
N LEU A 157 -5.88 3.30 22.99
CA LEU A 157 -6.44 4.63 22.64
C LEU A 157 -7.96 4.60 22.39
N PHE A 158 -8.62 3.47 22.64
CA PHE A 158 -10.02 3.24 22.25
C PHE A 158 -11.06 3.49 23.35
N LEU A 159 -10.67 4.01 24.52
CA LEU A 159 -11.67 4.47 25.49
C LEU A 159 -12.07 5.91 25.20
N LYS A 160 -13.36 6.07 24.87
CA LYS A 160 -14.17 7.29 24.77
C LYS A 160 -14.02 8.10 23.48
N ARG A 161 -14.83 7.75 22.49
CA ARG A 161 -15.69 8.75 21.86
C ARG A 161 -17.11 8.49 22.37
N ASP A 162 -17.58 9.41 23.21
CA ASP A 162 -18.87 9.38 23.88
C ASP A 162 -19.99 9.05 22.89
N MET A 163 -20.68 7.93 23.13
CA MET A 163 -22.06 7.79 22.68
C MET A 163 -22.90 8.65 23.59
N GLY A 164 -23.14 9.90 23.16
CA GLY A 164 -24.23 10.70 23.69
C GLY A 164 -25.53 9.95 23.47
N VAL A 165 -26.23 9.69 24.57
CA VAL A 165 -27.66 9.37 24.62
C VAL A 165 -28.44 10.53 24.00
#